data_AF-A0A1S9TMN5-F1
#
_entry.id   AF-A0A1S9TMN5-F1
#
_cell.length_a   1.000
_cell.length_b   1.000
_cell.length_c   1.000
_cell.angle_alpha   90.00
_cell.angle_beta   90.00
_cell.angle_gamma   90.00
#
_symmetry.space_group_name_H-M   'P 1'
#
loop_
_entity.id
_entity.type
_entity.pdbx_description
1 polymer ?
#
loop_
_entity_poly.entity_id
_entity_poly.type
_entity_poly.pdbx_seq_one_letter_code
_entity_poly.pdbx_strand_id
1 'polypeptide(L)'
;MIIIDKDGEGYWSKTVDLGILGKFNSIFIDLDGCDITGATDNMTQEEKVEKAKKYYGNRFKELETNVGFINEQFLMWIITHLSDIEYPFWEFGDEDESSEDYPDYIVKEEIKKFEDENGQLQYDPYSPSPIYREIQKYNAYNNEDNLLSYEIITKYLPVLDFKKLVDTIRPNSIDTFEDNINFQVSSEVCGGMLLCATYGTIYANNELEVTHNC
;
A
#
# COMPACT_ATOMS: atom_id res chain seq x y z
N MET A 1 18.85 -15.11 2.26
CA MET A 1 20.10 -15.44 3.01
C MET A 1 20.71 -14.09 3.33
N ILE A 2 21.18 -13.83 4.56
CA ILE A 2 21.70 -12.50 4.88
C ILE A 2 23.10 -12.36 4.27
N ILE A 3 23.33 -11.27 3.54
CA ILE A 3 24.63 -10.87 2.98
C ILE A 3 25.05 -9.61 3.72
N ILE A 4 26.31 -9.56 4.14
CA ILE A 4 26.92 -8.36 4.72
C ILE A 4 27.66 -7.63 3.61
N ASP A 5 27.42 -6.34 3.48
CA ASP A 5 28.13 -5.51 2.51
C ASP A 5 29.49 -5.02 3.03
N LYS A 6 30.14 -4.13 2.27
CA LYS A 6 31.46 -3.58 2.62
C LYS A 6 31.43 -2.62 3.82
N ASP A 7 30.26 -2.04 4.11
CA ASP A 7 30.05 -1.04 5.16
C ASP A 7 29.55 -1.72 6.45
N GLY A 8 29.30 -3.04 6.40
CA GLY A 8 28.88 -3.86 7.53
C GLY A 8 27.37 -4.07 7.63
N GLU A 9 26.62 -3.56 6.65
CA GLU A 9 25.16 -3.59 6.63
C GLU A 9 24.63 -4.94 6.16
N GLY A 10 23.55 -5.41 6.80
CA GLY A 10 22.91 -6.69 6.50
C GLY A 10 21.78 -6.56 5.49
N TYR A 11 21.78 -7.42 4.47
CA TYR A 11 20.75 -7.45 3.44
C TYR A 11 20.20 -8.85 3.22
N TRP A 12 18.88 -8.99 3.09
CA TRP A 12 18.28 -10.26 2.74
C TRP A 12 18.34 -10.51 1.23
N SER A 13 19.07 -11.56 0.85
CA SER A 13 19.40 -11.88 -0.55
C SER A 13 18.29 -12.51 -1.39
N LYS A 14 17.09 -12.71 -0.85
CA LYS A 14 16.00 -13.38 -1.56
C LYS A 14 14.84 -12.42 -1.72
N THR A 15 14.12 -12.56 -2.82
CA THR A 15 12.86 -11.88 -3.00
C THR A 15 11.87 -12.29 -1.90
N VAL A 16 11.14 -11.30 -1.39
CA VAL A 16 9.94 -11.51 -0.56
C VAL A 16 8.76 -10.95 -1.34
N ASP A 17 7.75 -11.81 -1.58
CA ASP A 17 6.56 -11.44 -2.35
C ASP A 17 5.40 -11.12 -1.41
N LEU A 18 5.08 -9.82 -1.30
CA LEU A 18 3.96 -9.34 -0.49
C LEU A 18 2.74 -9.00 -1.36
N GLY A 19 2.58 -9.69 -2.49
CA GLY A 19 1.39 -9.60 -3.34
C GLY A 19 1.22 -8.21 -3.92
N ILE A 20 0.13 -7.49 -3.57
CA ILE A 20 -0.16 -6.17 -4.13
C ILE A 20 0.85 -5.10 -3.70
N LEU A 21 1.51 -5.29 -2.54
CA LEU A 21 2.59 -4.42 -2.09
C LEU A 21 3.85 -4.60 -2.95
N GLY A 22 3.92 -5.72 -3.68
CA GLY A 22 4.96 -6.01 -4.66
C GLY A 22 6.01 -7.01 -4.17
N LYS A 23 7.02 -7.17 -5.01
CA LYS A 23 8.17 -8.07 -4.80
C LYS A 23 9.38 -7.26 -4.38
N PHE A 24 9.83 -7.48 -3.15
CA PHE A 24 10.96 -6.76 -2.56
C PHE A 24 12.25 -7.56 -2.74
N ASN A 25 13.24 -6.94 -3.40
CA ASN A 25 14.56 -7.54 -3.66
C ASN A 25 15.69 -6.87 -2.86
N SER A 26 15.44 -5.67 -2.33
CA SER A 26 16.38 -4.91 -1.51
C SER A 26 15.77 -4.74 -0.13
N ILE A 27 16.14 -5.65 0.77
CA ILE A 27 15.58 -5.76 2.11
C ILE A 27 16.72 -5.52 3.09
N PHE A 28 16.69 -4.37 3.74
CA PHE A 28 17.65 -4.06 4.80
C PHE A 28 17.29 -4.86 6.06
N ILE A 29 18.31 -5.43 6.69
CA ILE A 29 18.20 -6.14 7.96
C ILE A 29 19.01 -5.38 8.99
N ASP A 30 18.33 -4.73 9.93
CA ASP A 30 18.99 -4.14 11.09
C ASP A 30 19.55 -5.26 11.98
N LEU A 31 20.88 -5.36 12.05
CA LEU A 31 21.58 -6.35 12.87
C LEU A 31 21.93 -5.82 14.27
N ASP A 32 21.79 -4.52 14.49
CA ASP A 32 22.12 -3.86 15.76
C ASP A 32 20.87 -3.56 16.59
N GLY A 33 19.70 -3.36 15.97
CA GLY A 33 18.39 -3.18 16.61
C GLY A 33 17.52 -4.45 16.64
N CYS A 34 18.11 -5.62 16.90
CA CYS A 34 17.47 -6.91 16.64
C CYS A 34 17.39 -7.86 17.84
N ASP A 35 17.05 -7.33 19.02
CA ASP A 35 16.91 -8.10 20.26
C ASP A 35 15.94 -9.28 20.12
N ILE A 36 14.93 -9.17 19.25
CA ILE A 36 13.95 -10.23 18.98
C ILE A 36 14.58 -11.52 18.44
N THR A 37 15.76 -11.43 17.80
CA THR A 37 16.51 -12.60 17.34
C THR A 37 17.24 -13.32 18.48
N GLY A 38 17.20 -12.74 19.68
CA GLY A 38 18.01 -13.10 20.83
C GLY A 38 19.49 -12.83 20.61
N ALA A 39 19.86 -11.95 19.69
CA ALA A 39 21.21 -11.41 19.57
C ALA A 39 21.52 -10.54 20.79
N THR A 40 22.79 -10.47 21.18
CA THR A 40 23.24 -9.54 22.23
C THR A 40 24.53 -8.87 21.77
N ASP A 41 24.89 -7.74 22.39
CA ASP A 41 26.07 -6.95 22.04
C ASP A 41 27.39 -7.73 22.14
N ASN A 42 27.43 -8.77 22.97
CA ASN A 42 28.62 -9.59 23.19
C ASN A 42 28.80 -10.70 22.14
N MET A 43 27.85 -10.89 21.23
CA MET A 43 27.94 -11.89 20.17
C MET A 43 28.79 -11.39 19.00
N THR A 44 29.49 -12.32 18.35
CA THR A 44 30.18 -12.04 17.09
C THR A 44 29.18 -11.71 15.98
N GLN A 45 29.64 -11.01 14.94
CA GLN A 45 28.80 -10.68 13.79
C GLN A 45 28.22 -11.94 13.12
N GLU A 46 29.01 -13.01 13.02
CA GLU A 46 28.56 -14.30 12.47
C GLU A 46 27.39 -14.91 13.27
N GLU A 47 27.47 -14.85 14.60
CA GLU A 47 26.40 -15.32 15.48
C GLU A 47 25.12 -14.47 15.34
N LYS A 48 25.26 -13.15 15.29
CA LYS A 48 24.14 -12.22 15.03
C LYS A 48 23.47 -12.54 13.69
N VAL A 49 24.26 -12.74 12.63
CA VAL A 49 23.78 -13.06 11.29
C VAL A 49 23.02 -14.39 11.25
N GLU A 50 23.52 -15.46 11.88
CA GLU A 50 22.82 -16.75 11.88
C GLU A 50 21.48 -16.69 12.64
N LYS A 51 21.42 -15.93 13.74
CA LYS A 51 20.18 -15.68 14.48
C LYS A 51 19.18 -14.88 13.66
N ALA A 52 19.60 -13.75 13.09
CA ALA A 52 18.77 -12.91 12.22
C ALA A 52 18.26 -13.69 11.01
N LYS A 53 19.12 -14.48 10.36
CA LYS A 53 18.76 -15.32 9.20
C LYS A 53 17.68 -16.33 9.53
N LYS A 54 17.73 -16.94 10.72
CA LYS A 54 16.70 -17.88 11.18
C LYS A 54 15.38 -17.15 11.47
N TYR A 55 15.43 -16.05 12.20
CA TYR A 55 14.23 -15.29 12.57
C TYR A 55 13.55 -14.69 11.34
N TYR A 56 14.23 -13.80 10.60
CA TYR A 56 13.66 -13.13 9.44
C TYR A 56 13.32 -14.10 8.31
N GLY A 57 14.10 -15.18 8.16
CA GLY A 57 13.76 -16.25 7.23
C GLY A 57 12.45 -16.99 7.56
N ASN A 58 12.05 -17.05 8.84
CA ASN A 58 10.74 -17.56 9.23
C ASN A 58 9.67 -16.48 9.12
N ARG A 59 9.97 -15.25 9.55
CA ARG A 59 9.07 -14.10 9.46
C ARG A 59 8.62 -13.83 8.03
N PHE A 60 9.54 -13.78 7.07
CA PHE A 60 9.18 -13.54 5.66
C PHE A 60 8.31 -14.65 5.06
N LYS A 61 8.56 -15.93 5.39
CA LYS A 61 7.69 -17.03 4.93
C LYS A 61 6.29 -16.94 5.51
N GLU A 62 6.21 -16.50 6.76
CA GLU A 62 4.95 -16.35 7.46
C GLU A 62 4.16 -15.15 6.87
N LEU A 63 4.83 -14.03 6.56
CA LEU A 63 4.23 -12.93 5.77
C LEU A 63 3.71 -13.41 4.41
N GLU A 64 4.53 -14.14 3.65
CA GLU A 64 4.12 -14.70 2.33
C GLU A 64 2.90 -15.64 2.46
N THR A 65 2.80 -16.36 3.58
CA THR A 65 1.65 -17.25 3.86
C THR A 65 0.39 -16.44 4.21
N ASN A 66 0.54 -15.29 4.87
CA ASN A 66 -0.54 -14.42 5.31
C ASN A 66 -0.77 -13.21 4.38
N VAL A 67 -0.20 -13.23 3.17
CA VAL A 67 -0.22 -12.10 2.24
C VAL A 67 -1.62 -11.62 1.90
N GLY A 68 -2.61 -12.52 1.81
CA GLY A 68 -4.01 -12.14 1.57
C GLY A 68 -4.59 -11.26 2.67
N PHE A 69 -4.26 -11.53 3.93
CA PHE A 69 -4.72 -10.74 5.08
C PHE A 69 -4.05 -9.36 5.13
N ILE A 70 -2.75 -9.31 4.83
CA ILE A 70 -1.99 -8.04 4.77
C ILE A 70 -2.50 -7.18 3.60
N ASN A 71 -2.68 -7.78 2.43
CA ASN A 71 -3.20 -7.09 1.25
C ASN A 71 -4.60 -6.54 1.49
N GLU A 72 -5.49 -7.29 2.12
CA GLU A 72 -6.84 -6.82 2.40
C GLU A 72 -6.84 -5.61 3.34
N GLN A 73 -6.00 -5.59 4.38
CA GLN A 73 -5.84 -4.42 5.24
C GLN A 73 -5.33 -3.20 4.45
N PHE A 74 -4.37 -3.39 3.54
CA PHE A 74 -3.85 -2.29 2.73
C PHE A 74 -4.88 -1.76 1.74
N LEU A 75 -5.67 -2.64 1.11
CA LEU A 75 -6.74 -2.24 0.21
C LEU A 75 -7.85 -1.50 0.96
N MET A 76 -8.24 -1.97 2.16
CA MET A 76 -9.19 -1.27 3.02
C MET A 76 -8.67 0.11 3.42
N TRP A 77 -7.38 0.23 3.71
CA TRP A 77 -6.75 1.53 3.95
C TRP A 77 -6.88 2.45 2.71
N ILE A 78 -6.58 1.98 1.50
CA ILE A 78 -6.76 2.79 0.26
C ILE A 78 -8.21 3.27 0.13
N ILE A 79 -9.18 2.38 0.33
CA ILE A 79 -10.61 2.69 0.18
C ILE A 79 -11.05 3.75 1.19
N THR A 80 -10.70 3.54 2.46
CA THR A 80 -11.05 4.47 3.54
C THR A 80 -10.37 5.82 3.34
N HIS A 81 -9.09 5.84 2.96
CA HIS A 81 -8.36 7.07 2.66
C HIS A 81 -9.01 7.84 1.51
N LEU A 82 -9.20 7.21 0.34
CA LEU A 82 -9.87 7.82 -0.82
C LEU A 82 -11.23 8.44 -0.48
N SER A 83 -12.00 7.79 0.39
CA SER A 83 -13.36 8.20 0.76
C SER A 83 -13.39 9.30 1.82
N ASP A 84 -12.40 9.34 2.71
CA ASP A 84 -12.30 10.32 3.80
C ASP A 84 -11.82 11.68 3.30
N ILE A 85 -10.82 11.69 2.40
CA ILE A 85 -10.29 12.93 1.84
C ILE A 85 -10.96 13.36 0.52
N GLU A 86 -11.85 12.52 -0.02
CA GLU A 86 -12.56 12.76 -1.29
C GLU A 86 -11.61 13.08 -2.46
N TYR A 87 -10.47 12.41 -2.47
CA TYR A 87 -9.37 12.70 -3.39
C TYR A 87 -9.78 12.46 -4.84
N PRO A 88 -9.73 13.47 -5.74
CA PRO A 88 -10.29 13.41 -7.09
C PRO A 88 -9.46 12.50 -8.01
N PHE A 89 -9.55 11.19 -7.79
CA PHE A 89 -8.74 10.16 -8.46
C PHE A 89 -9.00 10.10 -9.98
N TRP A 90 -10.09 10.69 -10.46
CA TRP A 90 -10.42 10.82 -11.88
C TRP A 90 -9.67 11.95 -12.60
N GLU A 91 -8.98 12.83 -11.87
CA GLU A 91 -8.15 13.89 -12.46
C GLU A 91 -6.73 13.37 -12.69
N PHE A 92 -6.08 13.87 -13.75
CA PHE A 92 -4.63 13.80 -13.84
C PHE A 92 -4.08 14.77 -12.79
N GLY A 93 -3.07 14.35 -12.03
CA GLY A 93 -2.47 15.26 -11.05
C GLY A 93 -1.74 16.42 -11.73
N ASP A 94 -0.99 17.22 -10.95
CA ASP A 94 -0.38 18.49 -11.37
C ASP A 94 0.60 18.44 -12.57
N GLU A 95 0.85 17.27 -13.17
CA GLU A 95 1.67 17.14 -14.37
C GLU A 95 0.81 17.38 -15.64
N ASP A 96 1.14 18.47 -16.35
CA ASP A 96 0.56 19.01 -17.60
C ASP A 96 0.41 17.99 -18.77
N GLU A 97 -0.41 16.95 -18.62
CA GLU A 97 -0.99 16.27 -19.77
C GLU A 97 -2.44 16.72 -19.91
N SER A 98 -2.66 17.64 -20.85
CA SER A 98 -3.98 18.05 -21.35
C SER A 98 -4.68 16.88 -22.06
N SER A 99 -4.96 15.81 -21.32
CA SER A 99 -5.75 14.68 -21.77
C SER A 99 -7.21 15.08 -21.74
N GLU A 100 -7.90 14.92 -22.86
CA GLU A 100 -9.37 15.05 -22.95
C GLU A 100 -10.10 13.83 -22.34
N ASP A 101 -9.37 12.82 -21.86
CA ASP A 101 -9.89 11.50 -21.49
C ASP A 101 -9.46 11.10 -20.08
N TYR A 102 -10.30 10.38 -19.33
CA TYR A 102 -10.00 9.98 -17.94
C TYR A 102 -8.83 8.98 -17.83
N PRO A 103 -8.17 8.89 -16.65
CA PRO A 103 -7.24 7.80 -16.37
C PRO A 103 -7.83 6.41 -16.62
N ASP A 104 -7.00 5.44 -16.99
CA ASP A 104 -7.45 4.13 -17.49
C ASP A 104 -8.12 3.24 -16.44
N TYR A 105 -7.91 3.53 -15.16
CA TYR A 105 -8.58 2.96 -14.01
C TYR A 105 -9.94 3.61 -13.71
N ILE A 106 -10.40 4.55 -14.54
CA ILE A 106 -11.75 5.10 -14.48
C ILE A 106 -12.66 4.33 -15.44
N VAL A 107 -13.79 3.85 -14.92
CA VAL A 107 -14.86 3.24 -15.72
C VAL A 107 -15.66 4.33 -16.40
N LYS A 108 -15.38 4.56 -17.69
CA LYS A 108 -15.93 5.67 -18.48
C LYS A 108 -17.46 5.72 -18.49
N GLU A 109 -18.11 4.57 -18.59
CA GLU A 109 -19.57 4.48 -18.60
C GLU A 109 -20.20 4.89 -17.26
N GLU A 110 -19.46 4.70 -16.16
CA GLU A 110 -19.92 5.03 -14.81
C GLU A 110 -19.70 6.52 -14.51
N ILE A 111 -18.53 7.07 -14.85
CA ILE A 111 -18.21 8.48 -14.57
C ILE A 111 -19.08 9.46 -15.38
N LYS A 112 -19.46 9.09 -16.61
CA LYS A 112 -20.35 9.87 -17.48
C LYS A 112 -21.71 10.18 -16.87
N LYS A 113 -22.15 9.40 -15.89
CA LYS A 113 -23.42 9.64 -15.18
C LYS A 113 -23.38 10.90 -14.31
N PHE A 114 -22.18 11.43 -14.06
CA PHE A 114 -21.91 12.61 -13.25
C PHE A 114 -21.51 13.84 -14.09
N GLU A 115 -21.44 13.67 -15.41
CA GLU A 115 -21.16 14.77 -16.34
C GLU A 115 -22.42 15.58 -16.65
N ASP A 116 -22.25 16.86 -16.95
CA ASP A 116 -23.30 17.74 -17.46
C ASP A 116 -23.51 17.59 -18.97
N GLU A 117 -24.38 18.43 -19.54
CA GLU A 117 -24.69 18.43 -20.98
C GLU A 117 -23.50 18.75 -21.90
N ASN A 118 -22.41 19.31 -21.35
CA ASN A 118 -21.18 19.64 -22.05
C ASN A 118 -20.07 18.60 -21.79
N GLY A 119 -20.36 17.52 -21.05
CA GLY A 119 -19.36 16.50 -20.68
C GLY A 119 -18.45 16.92 -19.53
N GLN A 120 -18.80 17.97 -18.76
CA GLN A 120 -17.99 18.41 -17.63
C GLN A 120 -18.50 17.78 -16.33
N LEU A 121 -17.58 17.25 -15.51
CA LEU A 121 -17.89 16.82 -14.16
C LEU A 121 -18.27 18.02 -13.31
N GLN A 122 -19.46 17.98 -12.72
CA GLN A 122 -19.87 18.98 -11.74
C GLN A 122 -19.22 18.65 -10.40
N TYR A 123 -18.01 19.16 -10.19
CA TYR A 123 -17.29 19.08 -8.93
C TYR A 123 -17.22 20.48 -8.30
N ASP A 124 -17.63 20.57 -7.03
CA ASP A 124 -17.40 21.75 -6.19
C ASP A 124 -16.26 21.39 -5.22
N PRO A 125 -15.10 22.07 -5.27
CA PRO A 125 -13.98 21.78 -4.38
C PRO A 125 -14.29 22.02 -2.89
N TYR A 126 -15.44 22.60 -2.57
CA TYR A 126 -15.89 22.86 -1.21
C TYR A 126 -17.08 22.00 -0.76
N SER A 127 -17.58 21.10 -1.62
CA SER A 127 -18.71 20.23 -1.31
C SER A 127 -18.42 18.78 -1.70
N PRO A 128 -18.92 17.79 -0.94
CA PRO A 128 -18.66 16.40 -1.25
C PRO A 128 -19.12 15.98 -2.64
N SER A 129 -18.24 15.31 -3.40
CA SER A 129 -18.57 14.88 -4.76
C SER A 129 -19.67 13.80 -4.73
N PRO A 130 -20.71 13.90 -5.60
CA PRO A 130 -21.73 12.86 -5.70
C PRO A 130 -21.17 11.46 -6.00
N ILE A 131 -19.96 11.37 -6.55
CA ILE A 131 -19.24 10.12 -6.83
C ILE A 131 -19.00 9.31 -5.55
N TYR A 132 -18.64 9.97 -4.43
CA TYR A 132 -18.37 9.28 -3.16
C TYR A 132 -19.63 8.99 -2.33
N ARG A 133 -20.78 9.50 -2.73
CA ARG A 133 -21.98 9.55 -1.89
C ARG A 133 -22.38 8.18 -1.33
N GLU A 134 -22.33 7.14 -2.16
CA GLU A 134 -22.76 5.81 -1.75
C GLU A 134 -21.72 5.12 -0.86
N ILE A 135 -20.42 5.25 -1.16
CA ILE A 135 -19.35 4.66 -0.32
C ILE A 135 -19.22 5.37 1.03
N GLN A 136 -19.42 6.68 1.10
CA GLN A 136 -19.45 7.42 2.35
C GLN A 136 -20.65 7.04 3.23
N LYS A 137 -21.84 6.88 2.64
CA LYS A 137 -23.01 6.37 3.36
C LYS A 137 -22.78 4.97 3.90
N TYR A 138 -22.13 4.11 3.12
CA TYR A 138 -21.79 2.76 3.53
C TYR A 138 -20.77 2.74 4.67
N ASN A 139 -19.84 3.71 4.70
CA ASN A 139 -18.77 3.82 5.67
C ASN A 139 -17.86 2.57 5.68
N ALA A 140 -16.94 2.52 4.71
CA ALA A 140 -15.99 1.42 4.55
C ALA A 140 -15.12 1.16 5.79
N TYR A 141 -14.92 2.15 6.67
CA TYR A 141 -14.20 1.97 7.93
C TYR A 141 -14.93 1.02 8.88
N ASN A 142 -16.26 1.07 8.93
CA ASN A 142 -17.05 0.17 9.78
C ASN A 142 -17.25 -1.21 9.15
N ASN A 143 -17.35 -1.27 7.80
CA ASN A 143 -17.56 -2.50 7.02
C ASN A 143 -18.58 -3.48 7.68
N GLU A 144 -19.78 -2.99 8.02
CA GLU A 144 -20.77 -3.75 8.80
C GLU A 144 -21.22 -5.04 8.10
N ASP A 145 -21.16 -5.05 6.76
CA ASP A 145 -21.51 -6.18 5.90
C ASP A 145 -20.38 -7.24 5.82
N ASN A 146 -19.19 -6.97 6.37
CA ASN A 146 -17.99 -7.80 6.26
C ASN A 146 -17.62 -8.17 4.81
N LEU A 147 -17.69 -7.17 3.91
CA LEU A 147 -17.33 -7.32 2.51
C LEU A 147 -15.81 -7.21 2.32
N LEU A 148 -15.30 -7.89 1.29
CA LEU A 148 -13.93 -7.67 0.83
C LEU A 148 -13.83 -6.32 0.10
N SER A 149 -12.64 -5.74 0.12
CA SER A 149 -12.27 -4.47 -0.51
C SER A 149 -12.79 -4.33 -1.96
N TYR A 150 -12.58 -5.34 -2.80
CA TYR A 150 -13.07 -5.36 -4.18
C TYR A 150 -14.60 -5.38 -4.28
N GLU A 151 -15.30 -6.04 -3.35
CA GLU A 151 -16.76 -6.07 -3.30
C GLU A 151 -17.32 -4.70 -2.88
N ILE A 152 -16.67 -4.03 -1.93
CA ILE A 152 -17.01 -2.67 -1.51
C ILE A 152 -16.92 -1.71 -2.69
N ILE A 153 -15.79 -1.67 -3.40
CA ILE A 153 -15.62 -0.77 -4.54
C ILE A 153 -16.63 -1.09 -5.65
N THR A 154 -16.80 -2.37 -6.00
CA THR A 154 -17.75 -2.77 -7.04
C THR A 154 -19.19 -2.31 -6.72
N LYS A 155 -19.58 -2.35 -5.44
CA LYS A 155 -20.94 -2.03 -5.01
C LYS A 155 -21.15 -0.54 -4.78
N TYR A 156 -20.16 0.18 -4.26
CA TYR A 156 -20.34 1.53 -3.72
C TYR A 156 -19.48 2.62 -4.38
N LEU A 157 -18.47 2.26 -5.18
CA LEU A 157 -17.67 3.20 -5.98
C LEU A 157 -17.37 2.63 -7.39
N PRO A 158 -18.40 2.30 -8.20
CA PRO A 158 -18.23 1.59 -9.47
C PRO A 158 -17.50 2.42 -10.55
N VAL A 159 -17.31 3.72 -10.33
CA VAL A 159 -16.49 4.60 -11.17
C VAL A 159 -15.02 4.16 -11.18
N LEU A 160 -14.55 3.49 -10.13
CA LEU A 160 -13.17 3.07 -9.98
C LEU A 160 -12.98 1.60 -10.38
N ASP A 161 -12.19 1.35 -11.43
CA ASP A 161 -11.60 0.03 -11.68
C ASP A 161 -10.46 -0.18 -10.68
N PHE A 162 -10.82 -0.69 -9.51
CA PHE A 162 -9.89 -0.83 -8.40
C PHE A 162 -8.73 -1.76 -8.71
N LYS A 163 -8.96 -2.76 -9.56
CA LYS A 163 -7.90 -3.68 -9.95
C LYS A 163 -6.82 -2.95 -10.75
N LYS A 164 -7.22 -2.16 -11.74
CA LYS A 164 -6.25 -1.38 -12.52
C LYS A 164 -5.48 -0.40 -11.65
N LEU A 165 -6.15 0.27 -10.71
CA LEU A 165 -5.50 1.17 -9.76
C LEU A 165 -4.47 0.44 -8.90
N VAL A 166 -4.84 -0.72 -8.35
CA VAL A 166 -3.95 -1.54 -7.52
C VAL A 166 -2.76 -2.08 -8.33
N ASP A 167 -2.97 -2.43 -9.59
CA ASP A 167 -1.92 -2.92 -10.49
C ASP A 167 -0.85 -1.85 -10.80
N THR A 168 -1.07 -0.56 -10.44
CA THR A 168 -0.06 0.51 -10.58
C THR A 168 0.86 0.67 -9.36
N ILE A 169 0.59 -0.04 -8.26
CA ILE A 169 1.42 0.01 -7.05
C ILE A 169 2.77 -0.65 -7.34
N ARG A 170 3.86 0.03 -6.97
CA ARG A 170 5.22 -0.49 -7.06
C ARG A 170 5.91 -0.52 -5.69
N PRO A 171 6.68 -1.59 -5.42
CA PRO A 171 7.52 -1.67 -4.23
C PRO A 171 8.72 -0.73 -4.36
N ASN A 172 9.03 0.03 -3.30
CA ASN A 172 10.26 0.81 -3.23
C ASN A 172 11.29 0.11 -2.35
N SER A 173 11.01 -0.01 -1.06
CA SER A 173 11.94 -0.56 -0.07
C SER A 173 11.20 -1.32 1.02
N ILE A 174 11.94 -2.21 1.67
CA ILE A 174 11.50 -2.82 2.92
C ILE A 174 12.71 -2.87 3.86
N ASP A 175 12.47 -2.63 5.13
CA ASP A 175 13.47 -2.73 6.19
C ASP A 175 12.86 -3.42 7.41
N THR A 176 13.73 -3.90 8.28
CA THR A 176 13.33 -4.59 9.50
C THR A 176 13.85 -3.85 10.71
N PHE A 177 12.99 -3.62 11.69
CA PHE A 177 13.37 -3.09 13.00
C PHE A 177 12.66 -3.92 14.07
N GLU A 178 13.42 -4.59 14.92
CA GLU A 178 12.90 -5.60 15.85
C GLU A 178 11.98 -6.62 15.12
N ASP A 179 10.74 -6.78 15.58
CA ASP A 179 9.73 -7.68 15.02
C ASP A 179 8.88 -7.05 13.90
N ASN A 180 9.13 -5.77 13.61
CA ASN A 180 8.40 -4.99 12.63
C ASN A 180 9.06 -5.08 11.25
N ILE A 181 8.19 -5.05 10.23
CA ILE A 181 8.58 -4.98 8.84
C ILE A 181 8.04 -3.66 8.28
N ASN A 182 8.94 -2.72 8.02
CA ASN A 182 8.55 -1.44 7.43
C ASN A 182 8.67 -1.56 5.92
N PHE A 183 7.68 -1.08 5.20
CA PHE A 183 7.71 -1.04 3.74
C PHE A 183 7.41 0.36 3.23
N GLN A 184 7.88 0.60 2.02
CA GLN A 184 7.52 1.77 1.24
C GLN A 184 7.02 1.30 -0.13
N VAL A 185 5.88 1.85 -0.55
CA VAL A 185 5.32 1.67 -1.89
C VAL A 185 5.03 3.02 -2.54
N SER A 186 4.88 3.03 -3.85
CA SER A 186 4.46 4.22 -4.60
C SER A 186 3.58 3.90 -5.78
N SER A 187 2.96 4.92 -6.34
CA SER A 187 2.28 4.89 -7.63
C SER A 187 2.55 6.21 -8.37
N GLU A 188 2.59 6.18 -9.70
CA GLU A 188 2.71 7.39 -10.53
C GLU A 188 1.35 7.92 -11.00
N VAL A 189 0.25 7.24 -10.65
CA VAL A 189 -1.10 7.69 -10.98
C VAL A 189 -1.54 8.87 -10.11
N CYS A 190 -2.51 9.63 -10.61
CA CYS A 190 -3.00 10.86 -9.96
C CYS A 190 -1.86 11.86 -9.67
N GLY A 191 -0.91 12.02 -10.62
CA GLY A 191 0.28 12.86 -10.46
C GLY A 191 1.18 12.42 -9.29
N GLY A 192 1.19 11.13 -8.99
CA GLY A 192 1.93 10.54 -7.88
C GLY A 192 1.32 10.78 -6.50
N MET A 193 0.29 11.61 -6.35
CA MET A 193 -0.21 12.04 -5.04
C MET A 193 -0.97 10.93 -4.29
N LEU A 194 -1.59 9.99 -5.02
CA LEU A 194 -2.38 8.93 -4.38
C LEU A 194 -1.54 8.05 -3.44
N LEU A 195 -0.31 7.73 -3.82
CA LEU A 195 0.64 6.95 -3.02
C LEU A 195 2.04 7.58 -3.08
N CYS A 196 2.14 8.89 -2.85
CA CYS A 196 3.45 9.54 -2.76
C CYS A 196 4.08 9.17 -1.41
N ALA A 197 5.16 8.38 -1.50
CA ALA A 197 5.91 7.89 -0.35
C ALA A 197 5.02 7.27 0.75
N THR A 198 4.13 6.35 0.39
CA THR A 198 3.33 5.61 1.37
C THR A 198 4.22 4.65 2.14
N TYR A 199 4.26 4.83 3.47
CA TYR A 199 5.00 3.99 4.39
C TYR A 199 4.02 3.13 5.17
N GLY A 200 4.40 1.90 5.49
CA GLY A 200 3.63 1.09 6.41
C GLY A 200 4.49 0.18 7.25
N THR A 201 3.94 -0.24 8.37
CA THR A 201 4.57 -1.14 9.32
C THR A 201 3.67 -2.36 9.47
N ILE A 202 4.23 -3.54 9.22
CA ILE A 202 3.59 -4.82 9.49
C ILE A 202 4.12 -5.32 10.83
N TYR A 203 3.25 -5.27 11.84
CA TYR A 203 3.55 -5.71 13.19
C TYR A 203 3.67 -7.24 13.28
N ALA A 204 4.20 -7.76 14.39
CA ALA A 204 4.42 -9.19 14.60
C ALA A 204 3.15 -10.06 14.50
N ASN A 205 1.97 -9.49 14.73
CA ASN A 205 0.67 -10.15 14.59
C ASN A 205 0.07 -10.02 13.17
N ASN A 206 0.81 -9.45 12.22
CA ASN A 206 0.38 -9.09 10.85
C ASN A 206 -0.65 -7.97 10.77
N GLU A 207 -0.93 -7.28 11.87
CA GLU A 207 -1.67 -6.02 11.77
C GLU A 207 -0.82 -5.01 11.01
N LEU A 208 -1.51 -4.23 10.17
CA LEU A 208 -0.91 -3.26 9.29
C LEU A 208 -1.28 -1.86 9.75
N GLU A 209 -0.26 -1.03 9.96
CA GLU A 209 -0.41 0.41 10.05
C GLU A 209 0.18 1.05 8.79
N VAL A 210 -0.55 1.99 8.20
CA VAL A 210 -0.11 2.71 7.00
C VAL A 210 -0.16 4.20 7.30
N THR A 211 0.94 4.87 7.00
CA THR A 211 1.07 6.32 7.07
C THR A 211 1.34 6.86 5.67
N HIS A 212 0.68 7.96 5.34
CA HIS A 212 0.85 8.65 4.08
C HIS A 212 1.38 10.05 4.38
N ASN A 213 2.52 10.36 3.76
CA ASN A 213 3.17 11.66 3.88
C ASN A 213 2.91 12.46 2.60
N CYS A 214 1.73 13.08 2.52
CA CYS A 214 1.39 14.08 1.50
C CYS A 214 0.69 15.27 2.14
#